data_AF-A0A3E0WNL9-F1
#
_entry.id   AF-A0A3E0WNL9-F1
#
_cell.length_a   1.000
_cell.length_b   1.000
_cell.length_c   1.000
_cell.angle_alpha   90.00
_cell.angle_beta   90.00
_cell.angle_gamma   90.00
#
_symmetry.space_group_name_H-M   'P 1'
#
loop_
_entity.id
_entity.type
_entity.pdbx_description
1 polymer ?
#
loop_
_entity_poly.entity_id
_entity_poly.type
_entity_poly.pdbx_seq_one_letter_code
_entity_poly.pdbx_strand_id
1 'polypeptide(L)'
;MAALCQSLSSTIRLRRLCRAGARSVGGKNLREALRELRAERDELQLELEVADAARRRAEDNLEHFTYVVSHDLQEPLRMVIGFSQLLEKRYAEPLDDEGREFLELTTASALRMSAMLGVVLQLSRILREPVSGTEVDLNAVIEDLREEFANQLNTADAKLEIGALPMVQGSRQLLEMALWNLLDNALKFRGKSRPESRSRRLDSARSGKLQ
;
A
#
# COMPACT_ATOMS: atom_id res chain seq x y z
N MET A 1 -24.84 14.07 -20.24
CA MET A 1 -26.24 13.94 -20.75
C MET A 1 -26.36 13.19 -22.08
N ALA A 2 -25.33 13.15 -22.94
CA ALA A 2 -25.40 12.42 -24.22
C ALA A 2 -25.50 10.87 -24.08
N ALA A 3 -24.83 10.28 -23.08
CA ALA A 3 -24.83 8.82 -22.87
C ALA A 3 -26.18 8.24 -22.35
N LEU A 4 -26.96 9.03 -21.62
CA LEU A 4 -28.28 8.62 -21.12
C LEU A 4 -29.36 8.65 -22.21
N CYS A 5 -29.16 9.44 -23.28
CA CYS A 5 -30.11 9.53 -24.39
C CYS A 5 -29.97 8.37 -25.39
N GLN A 6 -28.78 7.77 -25.50
CA GLN A 6 -28.55 6.58 -26.33
C GLN A 6 -29.14 5.30 -25.72
N SER A 7 -29.10 5.16 -24.39
CA SER A 7 -29.65 4.01 -23.66
C SER A 7 -31.18 3.90 -23.74
N LEU A 8 -31.90 5.03 -23.73
CA LEU A 8 -33.37 5.06 -23.83
C LEU A 8 -33.88 4.77 -25.26
N SER A 9 -33.09 5.09 -26.29
CA SER A 9 -33.46 4.84 -27.69
C SER A 9 -33.37 3.34 -28.06
N SER A 10 -32.41 2.62 -27.48
CA SER A 10 -32.27 1.17 -27.66
C SER A 10 -33.36 0.38 -26.92
N THR A 11 -33.81 0.81 -25.74
CA THR A 11 -34.89 0.13 -25.00
C THR A 11 -36.26 0.27 -25.66
N ILE A 12 -36.55 1.43 -26.27
CA ILE A 12 -37.84 1.68 -26.95
C ILE A 12 -37.90 0.92 -28.30
N ARG A 13 -36.77 0.77 -28.99
CA ARG A 13 -36.69 0.01 -30.25
C ARG A 13 -36.90 -1.50 -30.02
N LEU A 14 -36.44 -2.04 -28.89
CA LEU A 14 -36.65 -3.44 -28.48
C LEU A 14 -38.13 -3.77 -28.17
N ARG A 15 -38.89 -2.83 -27.59
CA ARG A 15 -40.31 -3.07 -27.24
C ARG A 15 -41.27 -3.07 -28.43
N ARG A 16 -40.99 -2.31 -29.51
CA ARG A 16 -41.82 -2.32 -30.73
C ARG A 16 -41.59 -3.55 -31.61
N LEU A 17 -40.39 -4.14 -31.59
CA LEU A 17 -40.08 -5.37 -32.32
C LEU A 17 -40.78 -6.62 -31.72
N CYS A 18 -41.02 -6.65 -30.41
CA CYS A 18 -41.64 -7.81 -29.76
C CYS A 18 -43.15 -7.99 -30.04
N ARG A 19 -43.90 -6.93 -30.39
CA ARG A 19 -45.36 -7.05 -30.67
C ARG A 19 -45.70 -7.31 -32.13
N ALA A 20 -44.80 -7.03 -33.07
CA ALA A 20 -45.04 -7.23 -34.50
C ALA A 20 -44.53 -8.60 -35.03
N GLY A 21 -43.65 -9.30 -34.30
CA GLY A 21 -42.99 -10.53 -34.77
C GLY A 21 -43.66 -11.87 -34.42
N ALA A 22 -44.80 -11.87 -33.70
CA ALA A 22 -45.38 -13.10 -33.14
C ALA A 22 -46.18 -13.96 -34.15
N ARG A 23 -46.30 -13.54 -35.41
CA ARG A 23 -46.89 -14.35 -36.49
C ARG A 23 -45.95 -14.27 -37.70
N SER A 24 -45.23 -15.36 -37.97
CA SER A 24 -44.37 -15.63 -39.14
C SER A 24 -42.87 -15.22 -39.14
N VAL A 25 -42.24 -14.86 -38.02
CA VAL A 25 -40.78 -14.62 -38.02
C VAL A 25 -40.01 -15.92 -37.77
N GLY A 26 -39.61 -16.56 -38.86
CA GLY A 26 -38.93 -17.86 -38.88
C GLY A 26 -37.58 -17.88 -38.17
N GLY A 27 -37.14 -19.08 -37.79
CA GLY A 27 -35.86 -19.33 -37.10
C GLY A 27 -34.60 -18.84 -37.84
N LYS A 28 -34.70 -18.23 -39.02
CA LYS A 28 -33.61 -17.50 -39.70
C LYS A 28 -33.28 -16.18 -39.00
N ASN A 29 -34.28 -15.37 -38.63
CA ASN A 29 -34.05 -14.06 -37.99
C ASN A 29 -33.50 -14.20 -36.55
N LEU A 30 -33.89 -15.25 -35.83
CA LEU A 30 -33.33 -15.56 -34.52
C LEU A 30 -31.86 -16.03 -34.61
N ARG A 31 -31.52 -16.80 -35.65
CA ARG A 31 -30.14 -17.25 -35.90
C ARG A 31 -29.24 -16.09 -36.30
N GLU A 32 -29.74 -15.14 -37.08
CA GLU A 32 -29.02 -13.91 -37.44
C GLU A 32 -28.81 -13.02 -36.21
N ALA A 33 -29.87 -12.74 -35.43
CA ALA A 33 -29.73 -11.98 -34.18
C ALA A 33 -28.77 -12.63 -33.17
N LEU A 34 -28.76 -13.97 -33.06
CA LEU A 34 -27.83 -14.69 -32.20
C LEU A 34 -26.38 -14.61 -32.72
N ARG A 35 -26.17 -14.56 -34.04
CA ARG A 35 -24.84 -14.36 -34.64
C ARG A 35 -24.32 -12.95 -34.38
N GLU A 36 -25.17 -11.94 -34.58
CA GLU A 36 -24.83 -10.54 -34.30
C GLU A 36 -24.46 -10.35 -32.82
N LEU A 37 -25.28 -10.84 -31.89
CA LEU A 37 -25.00 -10.77 -30.46
C LEU A 37 -23.71 -11.52 -30.07
N ARG A 38 -23.42 -12.65 -30.73
CA ARG A 38 -22.17 -13.40 -30.50
C ARG A 38 -20.96 -12.63 -30.99
N ALA A 39 -21.04 -12.01 -32.17
CA ALA A 39 -19.97 -11.20 -32.73
C ALA A 39 -19.70 -9.95 -31.86
N GLU A 40 -20.75 -9.26 -31.41
CA GLU A 40 -20.64 -8.13 -30.48
C GLU A 40 -19.98 -8.55 -29.15
N ARG A 41 -20.38 -9.70 -28.60
CA ARG A 41 -19.75 -10.24 -27.38
C ARG A 41 -18.30 -10.66 -27.61
N ASP A 42 -17.94 -11.23 -28.77
CA ASP A 42 -16.54 -11.55 -29.09
C ASP A 42 -15.69 -10.28 -29.23
N GLU A 43 -16.24 -9.22 -29.84
CA GLU A 43 -15.57 -7.92 -29.97
C GLU A 43 -15.32 -7.26 -28.61
N LEU A 44 -16.35 -7.18 -27.77
CA LEU A 44 -16.23 -6.64 -26.40
C LEU A 44 -15.26 -7.46 -25.55
N GLN A 45 -15.23 -8.78 -25.73
CA GLN A 45 -14.31 -9.64 -24.99
C GLN A 45 -12.85 -9.42 -25.43
N LEU A 46 -12.61 -9.24 -26.72
CA LEU A 46 -11.29 -8.90 -27.25
C LEU A 46 -10.84 -7.51 -26.75
N GLU A 47 -11.74 -6.53 -26.71
CA GLU A 47 -11.45 -5.20 -26.17
C GLU A 47 -11.07 -5.27 -24.69
N LEU A 48 -11.79 -6.08 -23.90
CA LEU A 48 -11.49 -6.33 -22.49
C LEU A 48 -10.11 -6.96 -22.32
N GLU A 49 -9.78 -8.00 -23.11
CA GLU A 49 -8.49 -8.68 -23.05
C GLU A 49 -7.31 -7.74 -23.40
N VAL A 50 -7.50 -6.87 -24.41
CA VAL A 50 -6.50 -5.87 -24.79
C VAL A 50 -6.32 -4.83 -23.66
N ALA A 51 -7.42 -4.35 -23.09
CA ALA A 51 -7.39 -3.40 -21.99
C ALA A 51 -6.71 -3.99 -20.74
N ASP A 52 -7.03 -5.24 -20.39
CA ASP A 52 -6.42 -5.96 -19.27
C ASP A 52 -4.92 -6.19 -19.49
N ALA A 53 -4.51 -6.56 -20.71
CA ALA A 53 -3.10 -6.72 -21.06
C ALA A 53 -2.33 -5.38 -20.98
N ALA A 54 -2.93 -4.29 -21.45
CA ALA A 54 -2.34 -2.95 -21.34
C ALA A 54 -2.23 -2.50 -19.88
N ARG A 55 -3.26 -2.74 -19.08
CA ARG A 55 -3.27 -2.45 -17.64
C ARG A 55 -2.16 -3.21 -16.92
N ARG A 56 -2.03 -4.52 -17.15
CA ARG A 56 -0.96 -5.35 -16.55
C ARG A 56 0.43 -4.86 -16.93
N ARG A 57 0.66 -4.51 -18.20
CA ARG A 57 1.95 -3.93 -18.63
C ARG A 57 2.25 -2.59 -17.95
N ALA A 58 1.25 -1.73 -17.81
CA ALA A 58 1.41 -0.45 -17.12
C ALA A 58 1.70 -0.65 -15.62
N GLU A 59 1.03 -1.61 -14.99
CA GLU A 59 1.33 -2.06 -13.64
C GLU A 59 2.80 -2.52 -13.56
N ASP A 60 3.25 -3.49 -14.37
CA ASP A 60 4.63 -4.01 -14.34
C ASP A 60 5.70 -2.94 -14.57
N ASN A 61 5.48 -2.02 -15.51
CA ASN A 61 6.41 -0.92 -15.77
C ASN A 61 6.57 0.02 -14.56
N LEU A 62 5.48 0.30 -13.85
CA LEU A 62 5.52 1.13 -12.65
C LEU A 62 6.32 0.44 -11.52
N GLU A 63 6.20 -0.87 -11.39
CA GLU A 63 6.98 -1.65 -10.42
C GLU A 63 8.46 -1.64 -10.77
N HIS A 64 8.80 -1.93 -12.03
CA HIS A 64 10.19 -1.93 -12.46
C HIS A 64 10.84 -0.57 -12.25
N PHE A 65 10.12 0.52 -12.57
CA PHE A 65 10.58 1.88 -12.31
C PHE A 65 10.79 2.14 -10.81
N THR A 66 9.80 1.79 -9.96
CA THR A 66 9.88 2.00 -8.51
C THR A 66 11.02 1.19 -7.89
N TYR A 67 11.23 -0.03 -8.37
CA TYR A 67 12.28 -0.94 -7.92
C TYR A 67 13.67 -0.41 -8.26
N VAL A 68 13.91 -0.11 -9.55
CA VAL A 68 15.20 0.37 -10.05
C VAL A 68 15.57 1.70 -9.39
N VAL A 69 14.64 2.67 -9.37
CA VAL A 69 14.90 3.99 -8.77
C VAL A 69 15.22 3.88 -7.28
N SER A 70 14.51 3.04 -6.53
CA SER A 70 14.76 2.92 -5.09
C SER A 70 16.08 2.21 -4.79
N HIS A 71 16.43 1.18 -5.56
CA HIS A 71 17.73 0.50 -5.46
C HIS A 71 18.89 1.45 -5.77
N ASP A 72 18.78 2.19 -6.88
CA ASP A 72 19.82 3.11 -7.34
C ASP A 72 19.99 4.33 -6.43
N LEU A 73 18.98 4.66 -5.62
CA LEU A 73 19.07 5.70 -4.59
C LEU A 73 19.55 5.17 -3.23
N GLN A 74 19.36 3.89 -2.93
CA GLN A 74 19.86 3.27 -1.69
C GLN A 74 21.38 3.21 -1.63
N GLU A 75 22.03 2.89 -2.74
CA GLU A 75 23.48 2.77 -2.84
C GLU A 75 24.22 4.08 -2.52
N PRO A 76 23.88 5.24 -3.13
CA PRO A 76 24.48 6.52 -2.77
C PRO A 76 24.14 6.96 -1.34
N LEU A 77 22.94 6.67 -0.82
CA LEU A 77 22.60 6.98 0.57
C LEU A 77 23.42 6.19 1.59
N ARG A 78 23.64 4.90 1.32
CA ARG A 78 24.52 4.04 2.14
C ARG A 78 25.95 4.58 2.17
N MET A 79 26.46 5.08 1.04
CA MET A 79 27.77 5.72 0.99
C MET A 79 27.80 7.01 1.83
N VAL A 80 26.80 7.88 1.72
CA VAL A 80 26.72 9.12 2.52
C VAL A 80 26.73 8.79 4.02
N ILE A 81 25.89 7.85 4.47
CA ILE A 81 25.85 7.41 5.87
C ILE A 81 27.22 6.88 6.31
N GLY A 82 27.84 5.99 5.52
CA GLY A 82 29.13 5.39 5.85
C GLY A 82 30.26 6.41 5.94
N PHE A 83 30.33 7.37 5.01
CA PHE A 83 31.35 8.42 5.04
C PHE A 83 31.11 9.42 6.18
N SER A 84 29.87 9.80 6.48
CA SER A 84 29.54 10.64 7.63
C SER A 84 29.97 9.97 8.94
N GLN A 85 29.62 8.70 9.15
CA GLN A 85 30.06 7.95 10.34
C GLN A 85 31.58 7.79 10.43
N LEU A 86 32.27 7.64 9.29
CA LEU A 86 33.73 7.57 9.26
C LEU A 86 34.38 8.92 9.63
N LEU A 87 33.81 10.02 9.15
CA LEU A 87 34.23 11.39 9.51
C LEU A 87 34.05 11.65 10.99
N GLU A 88 32.89 11.30 11.55
CA GLU A 88 32.62 11.39 12.99
C GLU A 88 33.68 10.61 13.78
N LYS A 89 33.93 9.35 13.41
CA LYS A 89 34.87 8.49 14.14
C LYS A 89 36.33 8.93 14.06
N ARG A 90 36.77 9.49 12.92
CA ARG A 90 38.19 9.82 12.68
C ARG A 90 38.56 11.28 12.89
N TYR A 91 37.59 12.18 12.79
CA TYR A 91 37.80 13.63 12.77
C TYR A 91 36.86 14.36 13.74
N ALA A 92 36.30 13.69 14.75
CA ALA A 92 35.47 14.33 15.78
C ALA A 92 36.20 15.48 16.50
N GLU A 93 37.46 15.33 16.89
CA GLU A 93 38.20 16.37 17.63
C GLU A 93 38.44 17.68 16.84
N PRO A 94 38.89 17.64 15.57
CA PRO A 94 39.09 18.86 14.79
C PRO A 94 37.77 19.52 14.31
N LEU A 95 36.62 18.85 14.44
CA LEU A 95 35.32 19.47 14.18
C LEU A 95 34.96 20.39 15.35
N ASP A 96 34.54 21.60 15.02
CA ASP A 96 33.85 22.48 15.96
C ASP A 96 32.40 22.00 16.18
N ASP A 97 31.70 22.64 17.10
CA ASP A 97 30.34 22.24 17.47
C ASP A 97 29.36 22.36 16.28
N GLU A 98 29.54 23.38 15.44
CA GLU A 98 28.75 23.59 14.23
C GLU A 98 29.00 22.49 13.18
N GLY A 99 30.26 22.09 12.99
CA GLY A 99 30.62 20.97 12.12
C GLY A 99 30.05 19.63 12.57
N ARG A 100 30.01 19.37 13.89
CA ARG A 100 29.35 18.17 14.46
C ARG A 100 27.84 18.20 14.20
N GLU A 101 27.18 19.34 14.43
CA GLU A 101 25.74 19.48 14.20
C GLU A 101 25.36 19.23 12.73
N PHE A 102 26.12 19.78 11.78
CA PHE A 102 25.87 19.52 10.35
C PHE A 102 26.04 18.05 9.97
N LEU A 103 27.00 17.37 10.59
CA LEU A 103 27.30 15.98 10.30
C LEU A 103 26.22 15.04 10.87
N GLU A 104 25.72 15.32 12.08
CA GLU A 104 24.55 14.67 12.66
C GLU A 104 23.30 14.88 11.80
N LEU A 105 23.04 16.13 11.39
CA LEU A 105 21.87 16.48 10.57
C LEU A 105 21.89 15.78 9.20
N THR A 106 23.08 15.71 8.58
CA THR A 106 23.29 15.02 7.29
C THR A 106 23.05 13.53 7.43
N THR A 107 23.60 12.91 8.46
CA THR A 107 23.44 11.47 8.73
C THR A 107 21.98 11.13 9.01
N ALA A 108 21.30 11.92 9.85
CA ALA A 108 19.89 11.75 10.17
C ALA A 108 19.00 11.92 8.93
N SER A 109 19.34 12.85 8.04
CA SER A 109 18.61 13.08 6.78
C SER A 109 18.80 11.92 5.80
N ALA A 110 20.01 11.39 5.67
CA ALA A 110 20.30 10.24 4.82
C ALA A 110 19.61 8.95 5.31
N LEU A 111 19.59 8.72 6.62
CA LEU A 111 18.85 7.62 7.24
C LEU A 111 17.34 7.73 6.98
N ARG A 112 16.78 8.95 7.09
CA ARG A 112 15.36 9.20 6.80
C ARG A 112 15.01 8.93 5.34
N MET A 113 15.86 9.35 4.40
CA MET A 113 15.65 9.07 2.98
C MET A 113 15.72 7.56 2.68
N SER A 114 16.65 6.84 3.32
CA SER A 114 16.76 5.38 3.20
C SER A 114 15.49 4.67 3.68
N ALA A 115 14.95 5.09 4.84
CA ALA A 115 13.69 4.58 5.37
C ALA A 115 12.49 4.86 4.43
N MET A 116 12.38 6.09 3.89
CA MET A 116 11.31 6.45 2.94
C MET A 116 11.36 5.60 1.66
N LEU A 117 12.54 5.34 1.10
CA LEU A 117 12.71 4.48 -0.07
C LEU A 117 12.31 3.03 0.24
N GLY A 118 12.64 2.54 1.44
CA GLY A 118 12.18 1.24 1.92
C GLY A 118 10.65 1.14 1.95
N VAL A 119 9.96 2.17 2.46
CA VAL A 119 8.49 2.22 2.53
C VAL A 119 7.85 2.23 1.14
N VAL A 120 8.41 2.98 0.18
CA VAL A 120 7.89 3.05 -1.20
C VAL A 120 8.00 1.69 -1.91
N LEU A 121 9.14 1.02 -1.78
CA LEU A 121 9.34 -0.33 -2.30
C LEU A 121 8.36 -1.34 -1.72
N GLN A 122 8.13 -1.28 -0.40
CA GLN A 122 7.22 -2.20 0.27
C GLN A 122 5.76 -1.92 -0.10
N LEU A 123 5.33 -0.66 -0.21
CA LEU A 123 3.98 -0.31 -0.66
C LEU A 123 3.69 -0.87 -2.07
N SER A 124 4.67 -0.80 -2.98
CA SER A 124 4.56 -1.39 -4.32
C SER A 124 4.33 -2.91 -4.28
N ARG A 125 4.90 -3.61 -3.29
CA ARG A 125 4.74 -5.07 -3.11
C ARG A 125 3.40 -5.42 -2.45
N ILE A 126 2.97 -4.66 -1.44
CA ILE A 126 1.70 -4.88 -0.69
C ILE A 126 0.48 -4.82 -1.61
N LEU A 127 0.49 -3.91 -2.59
CA LEU A 127 -0.66 -3.70 -3.48
C LEU A 127 -0.90 -4.85 -4.47
N ARG A 128 0.00 -5.84 -4.56
CA ARG A 128 0.00 -6.86 -5.62
C ARG A 128 -0.29 -8.28 -5.17
N GLU A 129 0.18 -8.69 -4.00
CA GLU A 129 -0.07 -10.06 -3.52
C GLU A 129 -1.29 -10.10 -2.60
N PRO A 130 -2.25 -11.03 -2.80
CA PRO A 130 -3.08 -11.44 -1.68
C PRO A 130 -2.10 -11.94 -0.63
N VAL A 131 -2.01 -11.23 0.51
CA VAL A 131 -1.10 -11.58 1.60
C VAL A 131 -1.26 -13.08 1.84
N SER A 132 -0.26 -13.87 1.45
CA SER A 132 -0.21 -15.29 1.79
C SER A 132 0.10 -15.31 3.28
N GLY A 133 -0.97 -15.17 4.05
CA GLY A 133 -0.90 -15.00 5.49
C GLY A 133 -0.28 -16.25 6.06
N THR A 134 0.91 -16.08 6.64
CA THR A 134 1.38 -17.01 7.65
C THR A 134 0.84 -16.52 8.99
N GLU A 135 0.72 -17.42 9.95
CA GLU A 135 0.39 -17.03 11.31
C GLU A 135 1.59 -16.25 11.90
N VAL A 136 1.36 -15.02 12.31
CA VAL A 136 2.39 -14.11 12.85
C VAL A 136 2.06 -13.78 14.30
N ASP A 137 3.04 -14.00 15.17
CA ASP A 137 3.00 -13.53 16.56
C ASP A 137 3.37 -12.06 16.65
N LEU A 138 2.38 -11.19 16.90
CA LEU A 138 2.60 -9.76 17.06
C LEU A 138 3.40 -9.42 18.32
N ASN A 139 3.41 -10.27 19.36
CA ASN A 139 4.25 -10.04 20.54
C ASN A 139 5.73 -10.17 20.16
N ALA A 140 6.09 -11.16 19.35
CA ALA A 140 7.46 -11.31 18.88
C ALA A 140 7.91 -10.10 18.05
N VAL A 141 7.05 -9.63 17.13
CA VAL A 141 7.36 -8.48 16.27
C VAL A 141 7.53 -7.19 17.08
N ILE A 142 6.66 -6.94 18.06
CA ILE A 142 6.75 -5.70 18.84
C ILE A 142 7.93 -5.71 19.83
N GLU A 143 8.37 -6.87 20.30
CA GLU A 143 9.58 -6.96 21.12
C GLU A 143 10.84 -6.69 20.30
N ASP A 144 10.94 -7.21 19.07
CA ASP A 144 12.05 -6.87 18.14
C ASP A 144 12.12 -5.35 17.93
N LEU A 145 10.96 -4.71 17.68
CA LEU A 145 10.87 -3.25 17.52
C LEU A 145 11.17 -2.49 18.83
N ARG A 146 10.82 -3.03 19.99
CA ARG A 146 11.15 -2.40 21.28
C ARG A 146 12.67 -2.27 21.46
N GLU A 147 13.41 -3.31 21.08
CA GLU A 147 14.87 -3.30 21.13
C GLU A 147 15.46 -2.26 20.17
N GLU A 148 14.95 -2.21 18.93
CA GLU A 148 15.38 -1.24 17.91
C GLU A 148 15.15 0.21 18.36
N PHE A 149 14.02 0.49 19.01
CA PHE A 149 13.64 1.83 19.48
C PHE A 149 14.21 2.20 20.85
N ALA A 150 14.95 1.32 21.55
CA ALA A 150 15.36 1.51 22.93
C ALA A 150 16.10 2.84 23.16
N ASN A 151 17.07 3.17 22.29
CA ASN A 151 17.81 4.43 22.39
C ASN A 151 16.92 5.66 22.18
N GLN A 152 15.99 5.58 21.22
CA GLN A 152 15.09 6.69 20.89
C GLN A 152 14.07 6.93 22.01
N LEU A 153 13.55 5.86 22.62
CA LEU A 153 12.67 5.91 23.79
C LEU A 153 13.38 6.55 24.99
N ASN A 154 14.63 6.15 25.26
CA ASN A 154 15.44 6.71 26.36
C ASN A 154 15.71 8.20 26.15
N THR A 155 16.19 8.60 24.97
CA THR A 155 16.45 10.00 24.63
C THR A 155 15.19 10.85 24.68
N ALA A 156 14.04 10.26 24.37
CA ALA A 156 12.75 10.93 24.36
C ALA A 156 12.06 11.02 25.73
N ASP A 157 12.62 10.37 26.77
CA ASP A 157 11.95 10.08 28.06
C ASP A 157 10.53 9.53 27.84
N ALA A 158 10.40 8.61 26.88
CA ALA A 158 9.14 8.04 26.44
C ALA A 158 9.02 6.58 26.90
N LYS A 159 7.84 6.23 27.41
CA LYS A 159 7.53 4.87 27.86
C LYS A 159 6.65 4.16 26.85
N LEU A 160 7.11 3.01 26.36
CA LEU A 160 6.32 2.12 25.50
C LEU A 160 5.57 1.10 26.35
N GLU A 161 4.24 1.20 26.39
CA GLU A 161 3.36 0.26 27.09
C GLU A 161 2.66 -0.65 26.08
N ILE A 162 2.91 -1.95 26.17
CA ILE A 162 2.38 -2.98 25.27
C ILE A 162 1.54 -3.95 26.10
N GLY A 163 0.28 -4.12 25.70
CA GLY A 163 -0.58 -5.20 26.22
C GLY A 163 -0.42 -6.48 25.40
N ALA A 164 -1.09 -7.56 25.81
CA ALA A 164 -1.07 -8.81 25.05
C ALA A 164 -1.61 -8.61 23.62
N LEU A 165 -0.80 -8.96 22.62
CA LEU A 165 -1.17 -8.89 21.21
C LEU A 165 -1.61 -10.26 20.67
N PRO A 166 -2.57 -10.31 19.73
CA PRO A 166 -3.04 -11.56 19.14
C PRO A 166 -2.09 -12.10 18.07
N MET A 167 -2.20 -13.39 17.77
CA MET A 167 -1.69 -13.97 16.53
C MET A 167 -2.56 -13.51 15.36
N VAL A 168 -1.96 -13.12 14.23
CA VAL A 168 -2.69 -12.66 13.05
C VAL A 168 -2.22 -13.36 11.79
N GLN A 169 -3.11 -13.55 10.83
CA GLN A 169 -2.73 -14.04 9.50
C GLN A 169 -2.22 -12.86 8.67
N GLY A 170 -0.95 -12.91 8.28
CA GLY A 170 -0.35 -11.83 7.51
C GLY A 170 1.09 -12.09 7.10
N SER A 171 1.70 -11.08 6.50
CA SER A 171 3.15 -11.04 6.30
C SER A 171 3.79 -10.33 7.49
N ARG A 172 4.72 -11.02 8.17
CA ARG A 172 5.46 -10.47 9.31
C ARG A 172 6.10 -9.12 8.96
N GLN A 173 6.74 -9.03 7.80
CA GLN A 173 7.43 -7.82 7.33
C GLN A 173 6.50 -6.62 7.21
N LEU A 174 5.26 -6.84 6.72
CA LEU A 174 4.28 -5.77 6.55
C LEU A 174 3.74 -5.28 7.89
N LEU A 175 3.50 -6.21 8.82
CA LEU A 175 3.04 -5.91 10.17
C LEU A 175 4.12 -5.17 10.97
N GLU A 176 5.37 -5.62 10.86
CA GLU A 176 6.54 -4.97 11.45
C GLU A 176 6.70 -3.54 10.94
N MET A 177 6.63 -3.32 9.63
CA MET A 177 6.70 -1.97 9.06
C MET A 177 5.53 -1.09 9.52
N ALA A 178 4.31 -1.63 9.57
CA ALA A 178 3.15 -0.87 10.04
C ALA A 178 3.34 -0.44 11.50
N LEU A 179 3.78 -1.36 12.37
CA LEU A 179 4.06 -1.08 13.77
C LEU A 179 5.21 -0.09 13.95
N TRP A 180 6.31 -0.26 13.20
CA TRP A 180 7.44 0.67 13.17
C TRP A 180 6.97 2.09 12.85
N ASN A 181 6.15 2.25 11.79
CA ASN A 181 5.63 3.56 11.40
C ASN A 181 4.73 4.18 12.47
N LEU A 182 3.93 3.37 13.17
CA LEU A 182 3.10 3.85 14.27
C LEU A 182 3.96 4.30 15.46
N LEU A 183 5.02 3.55 15.80
CA LEU A 183 5.95 3.88 16.88
C LEU A 183 6.75 5.15 16.58
N ASP A 184 7.32 5.23 15.38
CA ASP A 184 8.07 6.39 14.91
C ASP A 184 7.19 7.66 14.89
N ASN A 185 5.94 7.54 14.41
CA ASN A 185 4.98 8.63 14.48
C ASN A 185 4.62 9.00 15.93
N ALA A 186 4.39 8.02 16.80
CA ALA A 186 4.07 8.27 18.21
C ALA A 186 5.20 9.03 18.92
N LEU A 187 6.46 8.70 18.62
CA LEU A 187 7.63 9.39 19.16
C LEU A 187 7.79 10.81 18.60
N LYS A 188 7.61 10.99 17.29
CA LYS A 188 7.72 12.29 16.61
C LYS A 188 6.64 13.28 17.05
N PHE A 189 5.40 12.80 17.22
CA PHE A 189 4.24 13.65 17.53
C PHE A 189 3.83 13.59 19.00
N ARG A 190 4.71 13.16 19.90
CA ARG A 190 4.43 13.18 21.35
C ARG A 190 4.19 14.62 21.83
N GLY A 191 3.02 14.87 22.41
CA GLY A 191 2.72 16.17 23.01
C GLY A 191 3.56 16.39 24.28
N LYS A 192 4.10 17.60 24.48
CA LYS A 192 4.79 18.01 25.73
C LYS A 192 3.86 18.02 26.96
N SER A 193 2.57 17.75 26.78
CA SER A 193 1.55 17.72 27.81
C SER A 193 0.75 16.44 27.64
N ARG A 194 0.84 15.55 28.63
CA ARG A 194 0.10 14.29 28.70
C ARG A 194 -1.40 14.54 28.50
N PRO A 195 -2.02 14.13 27.38
CA PRO A 195 -3.47 14.06 27.33
C PRO A 195 -3.86 12.85 28.18
N GLU A 196 -4.73 13.05 29.16
CA GLU A 196 -5.29 11.96 29.97
C GLU A 196 -5.85 10.88 29.03
N SER A 197 -5.26 9.69 29.07
CA SER A 197 -5.64 8.57 28.23
C SER A 197 -7.01 8.04 28.68
N ARG A 198 -8.08 8.50 28.01
CA ARG A 198 -9.35 7.76 28.00
C ARG A 198 -9.15 6.47 27.21
N SER A 199 -8.75 5.42 27.91
CA SER A 199 -8.85 4.04 27.43
C SER A 199 -10.32 3.74 27.09
N ARG A 200 -10.67 3.83 25.80
CA ARG A 200 -11.87 3.19 25.28
C ARG A 200 -11.47 1.78 24.87
N ARG A 201 -11.88 0.79 25.66
CA ARG A 201 -11.88 -0.61 25.25
C ARG A 201 -12.70 -0.73 23.97
N LEU A 202 -12.07 -1.19 22.89
CA LEU A 202 -12.78 -1.70 21.72
C LEU A 202 -13.21 -3.12 22.07
N ASP A 203 -14.40 -3.27 22.63
CA ASP A 203 -15.01 -4.57 22.81
C ASP A 203 -15.37 -5.12 21.42
N SER A 204 -14.65 -6.16 20.99
CA SER A 204 -14.93 -6.93 19.78
C SER A 204 -16.16 -7.82 20.00
N ALA A 205 -17.35 -7.26 19.81
CA ALA A 205 -18.58 -8.03 19.69
C ALA A 205 -19.47 -7.49 18.56
N ARG A 206 -19.25 -7.99 17.34
CA ARG A 206 -20.32 -8.17 16.35
C ARG A 206 -20.14 -9.51 15.64
N SER A 207 -20.54 -10.57 16.35
CA SER A 207 -21.16 -11.71 15.69
C SER A 207 -22.54 -11.25 15.22
N GLY A 208 -22.74 -11.19 13.92
CA GLY A 208 -23.99 -10.75 13.30
C GLY A 208 -24.14 -11.43 11.96
N LYS A 209 -24.77 -12.61 11.98
CA LYS A 209 -25.34 -13.28 10.80
C LYS A 209 -26.03 -12.26 9.91
N LEU A 210 -25.72 -12.27 8.62
CA LEU A 210 -26.61 -11.77 7.59
C LEU A 210 -26.95 -12.96 6.69
N GLN A 211 -28.26 -13.21 6.67
CA GLN A 211 -28.98 -14.08 5.75
C GLN A 211 -28.89 -13.55 4.32
#